data_AF-A0ABD5XM72-F1
#
_entry.id   AF-A0ABD5XM72-F1
#
_cell.length_a   1.000
_cell.length_b   1.000
_cell.length_c   1.000
_cell.angle_alpha   90.00
_cell.angle_beta   90.00
_cell.angle_gamma   90.00
#
_symmetry.space_group_name_H-M   'P 1'
#
loop_
_entity.id
_entity.type
_entity.pdbx_description
1 polymer ?
#
loop_
_entity_poly.entity_id
_entity_poly.type
_entity_poly.pdbx_seq_one_letter_code
_entity_poly.pdbx_strand_id
1 'polypeptide(L)'
;MRRRHALRVAGAALGAGVIGRAAPGRARSADEGYGPLGSVAVGGTREAVVSADGATAYLALGDGYATVDVSDPAAPAVLTERRDLLADRADGPLRLLNDAKVSGDRLVVVGPAHPGRGVPHGVLIVDVSEPDAPVEEGFYGTEFPIHNCALDGRYCYLTGNDGETNPLVVVDLDAGREVARWSIADRDDDWTDVRSGLRTVHDVTVRDGTAALAYWDAGTYLLDVSDPTAPVFLGSVDPGDPAALADAHPREGVIPPGNHHYSLLAPGGDLLAVGRETWAVEYDGAVLGGPSGVDLYDVSDPTAPVRRATVAPPATSDPTFGGLWTTAHNLDLRGASSTPRGTRAA
;
A
#
# COMPACT_ATOMS: atom_id res chain seq x y z
N MET A 1 41.45 -34.13 -12.85
CA MET A 1 40.39 -33.36 -13.52
C MET A 1 39.24 -33.14 -12.54
N ARG A 2 39.23 -32.01 -11.82
CA ARG A 2 38.18 -31.65 -10.85
C ARG A 2 37.29 -30.59 -11.46
N ARG A 3 35.97 -30.86 -11.50
CA ARG A 3 34.92 -30.01 -12.07
C ARG A 3 34.59 -28.86 -11.12
N ARG A 4 34.39 -27.70 -11.74
CA ARG A 4 33.90 -26.45 -11.15
C ARG A 4 32.43 -26.62 -10.73
N HIS A 5 32.06 -26.12 -9.56
CA HIS A 5 30.68 -25.71 -9.29
C HIS A 5 30.71 -24.38 -8.55
N ALA A 6 30.20 -23.36 -9.24
CA ALA A 6 29.86 -22.06 -8.70
C ALA A 6 28.54 -22.17 -7.93
N LEU A 7 28.49 -21.56 -6.75
CA LEU A 7 27.26 -21.34 -5.99
C LEU A 7 26.51 -20.15 -6.57
N ARG A 8 25.26 -20.36 -6.98
CA ARG A 8 24.25 -19.33 -7.15
C ARG A 8 23.50 -19.22 -5.82
N VAL A 9 23.51 -18.03 -5.22
CA VAL A 9 22.62 -17.68 -4.11
C VAL A 9 21.38 -17.04 -4.72
N ALA A 10 20.23 -17.70 -4.60
CA ALA A 10 18.92 -17.16 -4.92
C ALA A 10 18.30 -16.63 -3.61
N GLY A 11 17.78 -15.40 -3.66
CA GLY A 11 17.07 -14.76 -2.56
C GLY A 11 15.83 -15.55 -2.17
N ALA A 12 15.67 -15.78 -0.86
CA ALA A 12 14.60 -16.56 -0.29
C ALA A 12 13.32 -15.72 -0.15
N ALA A 13 12.25 -16.19 -0.78
CA ALA A 13 10.88 -15.88 -0.42
C ALA A 13 10.54 -16.54 0.93
N LEU A 14 9.94 -15.80 1.86
CA LEU A 14 9.37 -16.33 3.10
C LEU A 14 7.85 -16.30 3.03
N GLY A 15 7.27 -17.38 2.51
CA GLY A 15 5.91 -17.78 2.83
C GLY A 15 5.93 -18.68 4.06
N ALA A 16 5.21 -18.32 5.13
CA ALA A 16 5.03 -19.16 6.31
C ALA A 16 3.58 -19.66 6.37
N GLY A 17 3.42 -20.95 6.11
CA GLY A 17 2.19 -21.71 6.33
C GLY A 17 2.01 -22.11 7.80
N VAL A 18 0.74 -22.30 8.15
CA VAL A 18 0.15 -22.56 9.48
C VAL A 18 0.64 -23.87 10.13
N ILE A 19 0.94 -23.83 11.43
CA ILE A 19 0.72 -24.98 12.34
C ILE A 19 0.06 -24.48 13.63
N GLY A 20 -1.16 -24.96 13.88
CA GLY A 20 -1.95 -24.60 15.05
C GLY A 20 -1.40 -25.18 16.36
N ARG A 21 -1.43 -24.34 17.40
CA ARG A 21 -1.50 -24.76 18.80
C ARG A 21 -2.46 -23.84 19.54
N ALA A 22 -3.51 -24.43 20.12
CA ALA A 22 -4.41 -23.73 21.02
C ALA A 22 -3.64 -23.31 22.29
N ALA A 23 -3.73 -22.04 22.66
CA ALA A 23 -3.29 -21.52 23.96
C ALA A 23 -4.51 -20.98 24.73
N PRO A 24 -4.63 -21.25 26.04
CA PRO A 24 -5.77 -20.85 26.84
C PRO A 24 -5.60 -19.43 27.41
N GLY A 25 -6.74 -18.76 27.65
CA GLY A 25 -6.84 -17.63 28.57
C GLY A 25 -6.78 -16.24 27.92
N ARG A 26 -7.95 -15.73 27.49
CA ARG A 26 -8.15 -14.28 27.30
C ARG A 26 -7.96 -13.58 28.63
N ALA A 27 -6.83 -12.90 28.80
CA ALA A 27 -6.78 -11.76 29.70
C ALA A 27 -7.71 -10.69 29.10
N ARG A 28 -8.88 -10.47 29.73
CA ARG A 28 -9.67 -9.27 29.47
C ARG A 28 -8.86 -8.09 29.96
N SER A 29 -8.22 -7.36 29.05
CA SER A 29 -7.75 -6.02 29.33
C SER A 29 -8.98 -5.12 29.50
N ALA A 30 -8.98 -4.35 30.57
CA ALA A 30 -10.02 -3.40 30.94
C ALA A 30 -9.95 -2.15 30.05
N ASP A 31 -10.45 -2.26 28.82
CA ASP A 31 -10.75 -1.11 27.96
C ASP A 31 -12.13 -1.30 27.32
N GLU A 32 -13.18 -1.11 28.10
CA GLU A 32 -14.58 -1.32 27.68
C GLU A 32 -15.10 -0.23 26.71
N GLY A 33 -14.23 0.64 26.17
CA GLY A 33 -14.63 1.78 25.33
C GLY A 33 -14.19 1.74 23.85
N TYR A 34 -13.18 0.95 23.48
CA TYR A 34 -12.53 0.98 22.16
C TYR A 34 -12.57 -0.38 21.42
N GLY A 35 -13.69 -1.10 21.54
CA GLY A 35 -13.94 -2.31 20.74
C GLY A 35 -14.69 -2.01 19.44
N PRO A 36 -14.60 -2.88 18.41
CA PRO A 36 -15.44 -2.75 17.23
C PRO A 36 -16.92 -2.84 17.63
N LEU A 37 -17.78 -2.02 17.02
CA LEU A 37 -19.23 -2.04 17.27
C LEU A 37 -19.86 -3.36 16.79
N GLY A 38 -19.32 -3.93 15.73
CA GLY A 38 -19.69 -5.20 15.13
C GLY A 38 -18.52 -5.78 14.33
N SER A 39 -18.62 -7.04 13.95
CA SER A 39 -17.56 -7.69 13.17
C SER A 39 -18.13 -8.79 12.28
N VAL A 40 -17.55 -8.96 11.10
CA VAL A 40 -17.83 -10.06 10.18
C VAL A 40 -16.52 -10.70 9.74
N ALA A 41 -16.49 -12.03 9.67
CA ALA A 41 -15.29 -12.77 9.28
C ALA A 41 -15.29 -13.03 7.77
N VAL A 42 -14.27 -12.53 7.08
CA VAL A 42 -14.01 -12.83 5.67
C VAL A 42 -12.58 -13.35 5.57
N GLY A 43 -12.42 -14.56 5.01
CA GLY A 43 -11.12 -15.22 4.96
C GLY A 43 -10.17 -14.55 3.96
N GLY A 44 -8.90 -14.40 4.34
CA GLY A 44 -7.86 -13.91 3.42
C GLY A 44 -7.82 -12.39 3.21
N THR A 45 -8.67 -11.61 3.89
CA THR A 45 -8.67 -10.14 3.81
C THR A 45 -7.27 -9.54 3.95
N ARG A 46 -6.90 -8.70 2.98
CA ARG A 46 -5.64 -7.96 2.90
C ARG A 46 -5.85 -6.45 3.02
N GLU A 47 -6.89 -5.95 2.38
CA GLU A 47 -7.26 -4.53 2.37
C GLU A 47 -8.77 -4.38 2.47
N ALA A 48 -9.22 -3.24 3.02
CA ALA A 48 -10.62 -2.88 3.11
C ALA A 48 -10.81 -1.39 2.80
N VAL A 49 -11.58 -1.07 1.77
CA VAL A 49 -11.98 0.30 1.44
C VAL A 49 -13.47 0.48 1.64
N VAL A 50 -13.89 1.61 2.20
CA VAL A 50 -15.30 1.91 2.45
C VAL A 50 -15.78 2.91 1.40
N SER A 51 -17.00 2.71 0.89
CA SER A 51 -17.68 3.65 0.01
C SER A 51 -17.78 5.03 0.64
N ALA A 52 -17.88 6.07 -0.19
CA ALA A 52 -17.93 7.46 0.28
C ALA A 52 -19.14 7.76 1.19
N ASP A 53 -20.25 7.03 1.02
CA ASP A 53 -21.44 7.13 1.86
C ASP A 53 -21.34 6.32 3.17
N GLY A 54 -20.28 5.53 3.34
CA GLY A 54 -20.05 4.71 4.53
C GLY A 54 -20.90 3.44 4.61
N ALA A 55 -21.63 3.08 3.55
CA ALA A 55 -22.60 1.98 3.60
C ALA A 55 -22.02 0.62 3.21
N THR A 56 -21.00 0.58 2.35
CA THR A 56 -20.40 -0.67 1.84
C THR A 56 -18.89 -0.67 2.01
N ALA A 57 -18.32 -1.79 2.46
CA ALA A 57 -16.90 -2.05 2.43
C ALA A 57 -16.56 -3.06 1.32
N TYR A 58 -15.47 -2.79 0.60
CA TYR A 58 -14.91 -3.62 -0.46
C TYR A 58 -13.57 -4.17 -0.01
N LEU A 59 -13.40 -5.49 -0.12
CA LEU A 59 -12.25 -6.20 0.45
C LEU A 59 -11.41 -6.84 -0.64
N ALA A 60 -10.09 -6.70 -0.56
CA ALA A 60 -9.15 -7.57 -1.28
C ALA A 60 -8.86 -8.80 -0.42
N LEU A 61 -8.93 -10.02 -0.98
CA LEU A 61 -8.87 -11.27 -0.20
C LEU A 61 -7.63 -12.14 -0.47
N GLY A 62 -6.64 -11.63 -1.19
CA GLY A 62 -5.47 -12.40 -1.64
C GLY A 62 -5.74 -13.33 -2.83
N ASP A 63 -6.94 -13.88 -2.99
CA ASP A 63 -7.35 -14.71 -4.13
C ASP A 63 -8.78 -14.38 -4.64
N GLY A 64 -9.28 -13.21 -4.24
CA GLY A 64 -10.64 -12.80 -4.48
C GLY A 64 -10.92 -11.37 -4.05
N TYR A 65 -12.19 -10.99 -4.12
CA TYR A 65 -12.73 -9.80 -3.48
C TYR A 65 -14.06 -10.09 -2.81
N ALA A 66 -14.45 -9.23 -1.86
CA ALA A 66 -15.77 -9.28 -1.22
C ALA A 66 -16.38 -7.89 -1.11
N THR A 67 -17.71 -7.87 -1.01
CA THR A 67 -18.50 -6.70 -0.64
C THR A 67 -19.20 -6.99 0.69
N VAL A 68 -19.27 -5.98 1.55
CA VAL A 68 -19.81 -6.10 2.91
C VAL A 68 -20.68 -4.89 3.19
N ASP A 69 -21.93 -5.11 3.58
CA ASP A 69 -22.79 -4.08 4.14
C ASP A 69 -22.25 -3.69 5.52
N VAL A 70 -21.96 -2.40 5.68
CA VAL A 70 -21.49 -1.78 6.91
C VAL A 70 -22.34 -0.56 7.28
N SER A 71 -23.52 -0.42 6.68
CA SER A 71 -24.46 0.68 6.95
C SER A 71 -24.92 0.70 8.41
N ASP A 72 -25.06 -0.48 9.03
CA ASP A 72 -25.09 -0.65 10.48
C ASP A 72 -23.72 -1.16 10.96
N PRO A 73 -22.87 -0.30 11.58
CA PRO A 73 -21.55 -0.72 12.04
C PRO A 73 -21.61 -1.73 13.18
N ALA A 74 -22.75 -1.92 13.84
CA ALA A 74 -22.95 -2.95 14.86
C ALA A 74 -23.30 -4.33 14.26
N ALA A 75 -23.71 -4.39 13.00
CA ALA A 75 -24.18 -5.60 12.35
C ALA A 75 -23.68 -5.73 10.89
N PRO A 76 -22.35 -5.73 10.66
CA PRO A 76 -21.82 -5.88 9.30
C PRO A 76 -22.16 -7.25 8.71
N ALA A 77 -22.46 -7.30 7.40
CA ALA A 77 -22.88 -8.52 6.71
C ALA A 77 -22.22 -8.65 5.33
N VAL A 78 -21.69 -9.85 5.02
CA VAL A 78 -21.15 -10.12 3.68
C VAL A 78 -22.30 -10.13 2.67
N LEU A 79 -22.16 -9.31 1.62
CA LEU A 79 -23.12 -9.24 0.51
C LEU A 79 -22.71 -10.22 -0.60
N THR A 80 -21.46 -10.15 -1.03
CA THR A 80 -20.90 -11.04 -2.05
C THR A 80 -19.44 -11.39 -1.71
N GLU A 81 -19.04 -12.61 -2.05
CA GLU A 81 -17.65 -13.04 -2.11
C GLU A 81 -17.36 -13.65 -3.48
N ARG A 82 -16.22 -13.30 -4.09
CA ARG A 82 -15.74 -13.83 -5.38
C ARG A 82 -14.29 -14.31 -5.20
N ARG A 83 -14.00 -15.52 -5.67
CA ARG A 83 -12.71 -16.22 -5.49
C ARG A 83 -12.23 -16.81 -6.81
N ASP A 84 -10.94 -17.14 -6.88
CA ASP A 84 -10.31 -17.80 -8.03
C ASP A 84 -10.57 -17.02 -9.33
N LEU A 85 -10.44 -15.69 -9.25
CA LEU A 85 -10.68 -14.76 -10.35
C LEU A 85 -9.81 -15.15 -11.55
N LEU A 86 -10.38 -15.16 -12.74
CA LEU A 86 -9.72 -15.54 -14.00
C LEU A 86 -9.20 -17.00 -14.05
N ALA A 87 -9.74 -17.92 -13.23
CA ALA A 87 -9.31 -19.33 -13.22
C ALA A 87 -9.51 -20.08 -14.56
N ASP A 88 -10.33 -19.54 -15.46
CA ASP A 88 -10.55 -20.06 -16.80
C ASP A 88 -9.43 -19.69 -17.79
N ARG A 89 -8.55 -18.74 -17.44
CA ARG A 89 -7.39 -18.35 -18.25
C ARG A 89 -6.22 -19.31 -18.08
N ALA A 90 -5.41 -19.44 -19.12
CA ALA A 90 -4.26 -20.35 -19.14
C ALA A 90 -3.18 -20.02 -18.10
N ASP A 91 -3.05 -18.74 -17.75
CA ASP A 91 -2.16 -18.21 -16.74
C ASP A 91 -2.86 -17.95 -15.39
N GLY A 92 -4.18 -18.12 -15.33
CA GLY A 92 -4.96 -17.90 -14.11
C GLY A 92 -4.80 -19.00 -13.06
N PRO A 93 -5.39 -18.80 -11.86
CA PRO A 93 -6.13 -17.60 -11.43
C PRO A 93 -5.24 -16.43 -11.01
N LEU A 94 -5.83 -15.24 -10.93
CA LEU A 94 -5.25 -14.06 -10.30
C LEU A 94 -5.09 -14.28 -8.78
N ARG A 95 -3.92 -13.94 -8.24
CA ARG A 95 -3.51 -14.25 -6.86
C ARG A 95 -2.72 -13.09 -6.25
N LEU A 96 -2.48 -13.17 -4.95
CA LEU A 96 -1.79 -12.15 -4.15
C LEU A 96 -2.39 -10.77 -4.33
N LEU A 97 -3.73 -10.73 -4.31
CA LEU A 97 -4.54 -9.53 -4.35
C LEU A 97 -4.48 -8.83 -2.99
N ASN A 98 -3.50 -7.96 -2.82
CA ASN A 98 -3.30 -7.26 -1.55
C ASN A 98 -4.10 -5.97 -1.45
N ASP A 99 -4.45 -5.35 -2.57
CA ASP A 99 -5.05 -4.02 -2.57
C ASP A 99 -6.30 -3.95 -3.45
N ALA A 100 -7.24 -3.12 -3.00
CA ALA A 100 -8.46 -2.76 -3.70
C ALA A 100 -8.78 -1.28 -3.49
N LYS A 101 -9.33 -0.63 -4.51
CA LYS A 101 -9.76 0.78 -4.46
C LYS A 101 -11.11 0.95 -5.12
N VAL A 102 -11.92 1.88 -4.61
CA VAL A 102 -13.25 2.19 -5.13
C VAL A 102 -13.36 3.67 -5.49
N SER A 103 -13.96 3.98 -6.64
CA SER A 103 -14.28 5.34 -7.07
C SER A 103 -15.64 5.34 -7.76
N GLY A 104 -16.64 5.97 -7.12
CA GLY A 104 -18.03 5.79 -7.51
C GLY A 104 -18.43 4.32 -7.46
N ASP A 105 -19.01 3.83 -8.56
CA ASP A 105 -19.47 2.45 -8.71
C ASP A 105 -18.38 1.52 -9.28
N ARG A 106 -17.12 1.96 -9.36
CA ARG A 106 -16.02 1.15 -9.88
C ARG A 106 -15.10 0.70 -8.77
N LEU A 107 -14.97 -0.61 -8.62
CA LEU A 107 -13.96 -1.27 -7.81
C LEU A 107 -12.83 -1.75 -8.72
N VAL A 108 -11.59 -1.56 -8.27
CA VAL A 108 -10.42 -2.23 -8.82
C VAL A 108 -9.79 -3.12 -7.77
N VAL A 109 -9.28 -4.27 -8.21
CA VAL A 109 -8.49 -5.19 -7.39
C VAL A 109 -7.22 -5.51 -8.16
N VAL A 110 -6.07 -5.29 -7.53
CA VAL A 110 -4.77 -5.34 -8.21
C VAL A 110 -3.88 -6.45 -7.67
N GLY A 111 -3.08 -7.03 -8.56
CA GLY A 111 -2.06 -7.98 -8.15
C GLY A 111 -1.42 -8.73 -9.31
N PRO A 112 -0.54 -9.69 -9.00
CA PRO A 112 -0.04 -10.00 -7.67
C PRO A 112 0.82 -8.87 -7.09
N ALA A 113 0.79 -8.75 -5.76
CA ALA A 113 1.59 -7.76 -5.03
C ALA A 113 3.10 -8.02 -5.04
N HIS A 114 3.51 -9.21 -5.46
CA HIS A 114 4.91 -9.62 -5.52
C HIS A 114 5.20 -10.32 -6.86
N PRO A 115 6.45 -10.29 -7.34
CA PRO A 115 6.84 -11.00 -8.56
C PRO A 115 6.49 -12.50 -8.48
N GLY A 116 5.83 -13.01 -9.51
CA GLY A 116 5.47 -14.43 -9.64
C GLY A 116 5.56 -14.90 -11.09
N ARG A 117 5.80 -16.19 -11.31
CA ARG A 117 5.74 -16.80 -12.65
C ARG A 117 4.41 -17.52 -12.83
N GLY A 118 3.81 -17.40 -14.00
CA GLY A 118 2.62 -18.16 -14.37
C GLY A 118 1.37 -17.74 -13.61
N VAL A 119 1.26 -16.45 -13.28
CA VAL A 119 0.05 -15.79 -12.78
C VAL A 119 -0.15 -14.50 -13.58
N PRO A 120 -1.39 -14.09 -13.90
CA PRO A 120 -1.64 -12.83 -14.55
C PRO A 120 -1.26 -11.68 -13.61
N HIS A 121 -0.63 -10.63 -14.13
CA HIS A 121 -0.46 -9.37 -13.42
C HIS A 121 -1.40 -8.33 -14.00
N GLY A 122 -2.03 -7.52 -13.16
CA GLY A 122 -2.88 -6.44 -13.65
C GLY A 122 -3.97 -5.99 -12.69
N VAL A 123 -4.96 -5.33 -13.30
CA VAL A 123 -6.09 -4.70 -12.63
C VAL A 123 -7.36 -5.42 -13.07
N LEU A 124 -8.06 -6.05 -12.14
CA LEU A 124 -9.45 -6.47 -12.37
C LEU A 124 -10.36 -5.27 -12.13
N ILE A 125 -11.28 -5.01 -13.07
CA ILE A 125 -12.24 -3.91 -13.05
C ILE A 125 -13.61 -4.50 -12.80
N VAL A 126 -14.29 -3.99 -11.78
CA VAL A 126 -15.59 -4.50 -11.31
C VAL A 126 -16.56 -3.35 -11.15
N ASP A 127 -17.72 -3.46 -11.79
CA ASP A 127 -18.89 -2.62 -11.51
C ASP A 127 -19.54 -3.11 -10.22
N VAL A 128 -19.65 -2.18 -9.27
CA VAL A 128 -20.20 -2.39 -7.93
C VAL A 128 -21.37 -1.46 -7.64
N SER A 129 -22.06 -0.96 -8.68
CA SER A 129 -23.30 -0.18 -8.52
C SER A 129 -24.36 -0.95 -7.72
N GLU A 130 -24.37 -2.27 -7.86
CA GLU A 130 -25.15 -3.21 -7.05
C GLU A 130 -24.18 -4.09 -6.25
N PRO A 131 -23.85 -3.74 -4.99
CA PRO A 131 -22.77 -4.40 -4.24
C PRO A 131 -23.09 -5.85 -3.86
N ASP A 132 -24.35 -6.29 -3.87
CA ASP A 132 -24.73 -7.69 -3.68
C ASP A 132 -24.60 -8.54 -4.96
N ALA A 133 -24.51 -7.90 -6.13
CA ALA A 133 -24.40 -8.52 -7.45
C ALA A 133 -23.34 -7.84 -8.34
N PRO A 134 -22.08 -7.74 -7.91
CA PRO A 134 -21.03 -7.08 -8.67
C PRO A 134 -20.73 -7.79 -9.99
N VAL A 135 -20.36 -7.01 -11.00
CA VAL A 135 -20.11 -7.46 -12.38
C VAL A 135 -18.65 -7.18 -12.77
N GLU A 136 -17.91 -8.22 -13.12
CA GLU A 136 -16.54 -8.09 -13.63
C GLU A 136 -16.58 -7.53 -15.07
N GLU A 137 -16.15 -6.28 -15.26
CA GLU A 137 -16.21 -5.58 -16.55
C GLU A 137 -15.02 -5.92 -17.45
N GLY A 138 -13.85 -6.18 -16.85
CA GLY A 138 -12.64 -6.41 -17.62
C GLY A 138 -11.38 -6.59 -16.79
N PHE A 139 -10.28 -6.81 -17.50
CA PHE A 139 -8.96 -6.97 -16.90
C PHE A 139 -7.92 -6.24 -17.75
N TYR A 140 -7.17 -5.33 -17.14
CA TYR A 140 -6.01 -4.68 -17.74
C TYR A 140 -4.74 -5.39 -17.29
N GLY A 141 -4.06 -6.07 -18.22
CA GLY A 141 -2.83 -6.80 -17.93
C GLY A 141 -1.60 -5.90 -17.87
N THR A 142 -0.66 -6.22 -16.98
CA THR A 142 0.65 -5.58 -16.84
C THR A 142 1.78 -6.59 -16.97
N GLU A 143 2.98 -6.12 -17.26
CA GLU A 143 4.21 -6.94 -17.30
C GLU A 143 4.97 -6.91 -15.95
N PHE A 144 4.42 -6.22 -14.95
CA PHE A 144 5.01 -6.00 -13.63
C PHE A 144 3.98 -6.28 -12.52
N PRO A 145 4.41 -6.69 -11.32
CA PRO A 145 3.54 -6.80 -10.16
C PRO A 145 3.08 -5.42 -9.68
N ILE A 146 1.90 -5.38 -9.08
CA ILE A 146 1.29 -4.16 -8.55
C ILE A 146 1.07 -4.41 -7.07
N HIS A 147 1.80 -3.69 -6.23
CA HIS A 147 1.68 -3.85 -4.77
C HIS A 147 0.39 -3.20 -4.28
N ASN A 148 0.28 -1.89 -4.51
CA ASN A 148 -0.87 -1.05 -4.20
C ASN A 148 -1.20 -0.17 -5.42
N CYS A 149 -2.36 0.45 -5.37
CA CYS A 149 -2.82 1.41 -6.37
C CYS A 149 -3.65 2.54 -5.74
N ALA A 150 -3.86 3.60 -6.51
CA ALA A 150 -4.91 4.58 -6.29
C ALA A 150 -5.87 4.61 -7.48
N LEU A 151 -7.14 4.93 -7.21
CA LEU A 151 -8.17 5.08 -8.23
C LEU A 151 -8.82 6.47 -8.08
N ASP A 152 -8.76 7.26 -9.13
CA ASP A 152 -9.44 8.56 -9.23
C ASP A 152 -10.30 8.60 -10.50
N GLY A 153 -11.61 8.38 -10.33
CA GLY A 153 -12.55 8.20 -11.42
C GLY A 153 -12.14 7.04 -12.33
N ARG A 154 -11.77 7.36 -13.58
CA ARG A 154 -11.36 6.37 -14.59
C ARG A 154 -9.86 6.09 -14.61
N TYR A 155 -9.05 6.84 -13.87
CA TYR A 155 -7.60 6.72 -13.90
C TYR A 155 -7.12 5.89 -12.71
N CYS A 156 -6.41 4.80 -13.02
CA CYS A 156 -5.77 3.95 -12.04
C CYS A 156 -4.27 4.21 -12.02
N TYR A 157 -3.74 4.49 -10.84
CA TYR A 157 -2.33 4.79 -10.58
C TYR A 157 -1.71 3.55 -9.95
N LEU A 158 -0.77 2.94 -10.66
CA LEU A 158 -0.20 1.64 -10.32
C LEU A 158 1.23 1.79 -9.84
N THR A 159 1.59 1.05 -8.79
CA THR A 159 3.00 0.86 -8.42
C THR A 159 3.68 -0.09 -9.38
N GLY A 160 4.29 0.47 -10.42
CA GLY A 160 4.91 -0.25 -11.52
C GLY A 160 6.26 -0.85 -11.15
N ASN A 161 6.32 -1.79 -10.20
CA ASN A 161 7.57 -2.37 -9.70
C ASN A 161 8.21 -3.36 -10.71
N ASP A 162 8.65 -2.83 -11.86
CA ASP A 162 9.23 -3.56 -12.98
C ASP A 162 10.68 -4.04 -12.74
N GLY A 163 11.33 -3.54 -11.69
CA GLY A 163 12.72 -3.88 -11.36
C GLY A 163 13.76 -2.97 -12.02
N GLU A 164 13.39 -2.28 -13.10
CA GLU A 164 14.29 -1.43 -13.89
C GLU A 164 14.24 0.00 -13.38
N THR A 165 13.05 0.62 -13.43
CA THR A 165 12.85 2.01 -13.03
C THR A 165 11.82 2.17 -11.92
N ASN A 166 11.06 1.11 -11.60
CA ASN A 166 9.99 1.13 -10.60
C ASN A 166 9.06 2.37 -10.72
N PRO A 167 8.43 2.63 -11.88
CA PRO A 167 7.67 3.85 -12.08
C PRO A 167 6.31 3.85 -11.40
N LEU A 168 5.75 5.05 -11.25
CA LEU A 168 4.31 5.25 -11.29
C LEU A 168 3.82 5.01 -12.73
N VAL A 169 2.81 4.15 -12.89
CA VAL A 169 2.12 3.95 -14.18
C VAL A 169 0.67 4.41 -14.06
N VAL A 170 0.22 5.27 -14.97
CA VAL A 170 -1.17 5.75 -15.00
C VAL A 170 -1.90 5.09 -16.15
N VAL A 171 -3.01 4.42 -15.84
CA VAL A 171 -3.85 3.70 -16.81
C VAL A 171 -5.21 4.38 -16.89
N ASP A 172 -5.64 4.69 -18.11
CA ASP A 172 -7.03 5.04 -18.38
C ASP A 172 -7.83 3.76 -18.58
N LEU A 173 -8.67 3.42 -17.59
CA LEU A 173 -9.41 2.18 -17.56
C LEU A 173 -10.51 2.10 -18.64
N ASP A 174 -11.13 3.23 -19.03
CA ASP A 174 -12.15 3.18 -20.08
C ASP A 174 -11.51 3.10 -21.48
N ALA A 175 -10.30 3.65 -21.64
CA ALA A 175 -9.53 3.52 -22.88
C ALA A 175 -8.72 2.22 -22.96
N GLY A 176 -8.57 1.51 -21.84
CA GLY A 176 -7.82 0.26 -21.74
C GLY A 176 -6.34 0.41 -22.10
N ARG A 177 -5.72 1.54 -21.72
CA ARG A 177 -4.31 1.80 -22.07
C ARG A 177 -3.58 2.63 -21.00
N GLU A 178 -2.28 2.41 -20.90
CA GLU A 178 -1.35 3.32 -20.24
C GLU A 178 -1.42 4.71 -20.91
N VAL A 179 -1.53 5.75 -20.09
CA VAL A 179 -1.56 7.17 -20.52
C VAL A 179 -0.32 7.93 -20.07
N ALA A 180 0.33 7.50 -18.98
CA ALA A 180 1.54 8.13 -18.49
C ALA A 180 2.41 7.15 -17.68
N ARG A 181 3.69 7.51 -17.58
CA ARG A 181 4.71 6.83 -16.79
C ARG A 181 5.66 7.86 -16.23
N TRP A 182 6.06 7.68 -14.97
CA TRP A 182 7.02 8.55 -14.31
C TRP A 182 7.85 7.77 -13.28
N SER A 183 9.17 7.96 -13.27
CA SER A 183 10.09 7.36 -12.30
C SER A 183 11.05 8.40 -11.72
N ILE A 184 11.56 8.13 -10.51
CA ILE A 184 12.72 8.84 -9.95
C ILE A 184 13.96 8.73 -10.86
N ALA A 185 14.08 7.64 -11.64
CA ALA A 185 15.16 7.44 -12.61
C ALA A 185 15.07 8.38 -13.83
N ASP A 186 13.88 8.91 -14.14
CA ASP A 186 13.72 9.92 -15.21
C ASP A 186 14.30 11.28 -14.78
N ARG A 187 14.48 11.49 -13.47
CA ARG A 187 15.04 12.71 -12.90
C ARG A 187 16.53 12.61 -12.62
N ASP A 188 16.96 11.44 -12.20
CA ASP A 188 18.33 11.15 -11.80
C ASP A 188 18.61 9.67 -12.12
N ASP A 189 19.40 9.44 -13.16
CA ASP A 189 19.67 8.11 -13.69
C ASP A 189 20.53 7.24 -12.75
N ASP A 190 21.19 7.84 -11.75
CA ASP A 190 21.93 7.12 -10.71
C ASP A 190 21.00 6.19 -9.90
N TRP A 191 19.68 6.45 -9.87
CA TRP A 191 18.71 5.52 -9.25
C TRP A 191 18.66 4.15 -9.95
N THR A 192 19.11 4.05 -11.20
CA THR A 192 19.17 2.76 -11.90
C THR A 192 20.27 1.85 -11.34
N ASP A 193 21.32 2.41 -10.72
CA ASP A 193 22.37 1.65 -10.03
C ASP A 193 21.94 1.19 -8.63
N VAL A 194 20.90 1.81 -8.05
CA VAL A 194 20.32 1.38 -6.78
C VAL A 194 19.47 0.12 -6.96
N ARG A 195 19.70 -0.86 -6.10
CA ARG A 195 18.93 -2.12 -6.06
C ARG A 195 17.43 -1.82 -5.99
N SER A 196 16.63 -2.41 -6.88
CA SER A 196 15.18 -2.17 -6.95
C SER A 196 14.46 -2.33 -5.59
N GLY A 197 14.90 -3.28 -4.76
CA GLY A 197 14.37 -3.48 -3.41
C GLY A 197 14.72 -2.40 -2.38
N LEU A 198 15.37 -1.30 -2.74
CA LEU A 198 15.52 -0.10 -1.91
C LEU A 198 14.70 1.09 -2.45
N ARG A 199 14.09 0.93 -3.63
CA ARG A 199 13.32 1.95 -4.34
C ARG A 199 12.01 1.37 -4.87
N THR A 200 11.47 0.36 -4.19
CA THR A 200 10.12 -0.18 -4.47
C THR A 200 9.12 0.94 -4.23
N VAL A 201 8.21 1.16 -5.18
CA VAL A 201 7.02 1.99 -4.91
C VAL A 201 6.06 1.12 -4.14
N HIS A 202 5.99 1.32 -2.82
CA HIS A 202 5.10 0.55 -1.99
C HIS A 202 3.65 0.99 -2.20
N ASP A 203 3.44 2.32 -2.16
CA ASP A 203 2.11 2.90 -2.27
C ASP A 203 2.09 4.17 -3.13
N VAL A 204 0.93 4.45 -3.69
CA VAL A 204 0.54 5.70 -4.32
C VAL A 204 -0.83 6.11 -3.76
N THR A 205 -0.90 7.31 -3.20
CA THR A 205 -2.19 7.95 -2.90
C THR A 205 -2.40 9.15 -3.81
N VAL A 206 -3.65 9.42 -4.19
CA VAL A 206 -4.01 10.59 -4.99
C VAL A 206 -5.08 11.38 -4.25
N ARG A 207 -4.86 12.68 -4.09
CA ARG A 207 -5.79 13.61 -3.45
C ARG A 207 -5.64 14.99 -4.06
N ASP A 208 -6.76 15.61 -4.43
CA ASP A 208 -6.84 16.98 -4.95
C ASP A 208 -5.84 17.25 -6.11
N GLY A 209 -5.69 16.28 -7.03
CA GLY A 209 -4.78 16.38 -8.16
C GLY A 209 -3.29 16.20 -7.83
N THR A 210 -2.94 15.76 -6.62
CA THR A 210 -1.56 15.45 -6.23
C THR A 210 -1.42 13.97 -5.88
N ALA A 211 -0.42 13.30 -6.46
CA ALA A 211 -0.02 11.95 -6.12
C ALA A 211 1.15 11.96 -5.14
N ALA A 212 1.08 11.15 -4.08
CA ALA A 212 2.18 10.91 -3.14
C ALA A 212 2.66 9.46 -3.28
N LEU A 213 3.93 9.30 -3.66
CA LEU A 213 4.57 8.01 -3.96
C LEU A 213 5.55 7.63 -2.87
N ALA A 214 5.29 6.54 -2.15
CA ALA A 214 6.17 6.03 -1.10
C ALA A 214 7.20 5.05 -1.70
N TYR A 215 8.44 5.52 -1.90
CA TYR A 215 9.53 4.75 -2.51
C TYR A 215 10.50 4.17 -1.47
N TRP A 216 10.03 3.45 -0.45
CA TRP A 216 10.88 2.83 0.57
C TRP A 216 12.06 3.74 1.02
N ASP A 217 13.31 3.35 0.76
CA ASP A 217 14.51 4.07 1.21
C ASP A 217 14.85 5.26 0.31
N ALA A 218 14.26 5.35 -0.88
CA ALA A 218 14.40 6.51 -1.75
C ALA A 218 13.57 7.72 -1.29
N GLY A 219 12.67 7.54 -0.31
CA GLY A 219 11.85 8.59 0.27
C GLY A 219 10.43 8.67 -0.32
N THR A 220 9.74 9.78 -0.11
CA THR A 220 8.41 10.01 -0.70
C THR A 220 8.45 11.15 -1.72
N TYR A 221 7.88 10.93 -2.90
CA TYR A 221 7.85 11.88 -4.01
C TYR A 221 6.43 12.36 -4.26
N LEU A 222 6.26 13.66 -4.53
CA LEU A 222 5.00 14.31 -4.82
C LEU A 222 4.94 14.70 -6.30
N LEU A 223 3.85 14.32 -6.97
CA LEU A 223 3.58 14.68 -8.36
C LEU A 223 2.25 15.43 -8.48
N ASP A 224 2.20 16.46 -9.31
CA ASP A 224 0.96 16.99 -9.86
C ASP A 224 0.45 16.00 -10.92
N VAL A 225 -0.77 15.52 -10.70
CA VAL A 225 -1.51 14.61 -11.58
C VAL A 225 -2.89 15.20 -11.92
N SER A 226 -3.06 16.52 -11.81
CA SER A 226 -4.27 17.22 -12.27
C SER A 226 -4.55 16.99 -13.76
N ASP A 227 -3.49 16.82 -14.55
CA ASP A 227 -3.52 16.10 -15.83
C ASP A 227 -2.89 14.71 -15.66
N PRO A 228 -3.69 13.63 -15.56
CA PRO A 228 -3.18 12.27 -15.38
C PRO A 228 -2.37 11.74 -16.57
N THR A 229 -2.44 12.42 -17.72
CA THR A 229 -1.66 12.05 -18.92
C THR A 229 -0.27 12.69 -18.94
N ALA A 230 0.00 13.64 -18.04
CA ALA A 230 1.28 14.32 -17.94
C ALA A 230 1.66 14.62 -16.48
N PRO A 231 1.99 13.60 -15.66
CA PRO A 231 2.46 13.80 -14.29
C PRO A 231 3.69 14.71 -14.21
N VAL A 232 3.68 15.67 -13.29
CA VAL A 232 4.78 16.63 -13.10
C VAL A 232 5.33 16.52 -11.68
N PHE A 233 6.64 16.39 -11.54
CA PHE A 233 7.29 16.38 -10.22
C PHE A 233 7.15 17.72 -9.50
N LEU A 234 6.67 17.69 -8.26
CA LEU A 234 6.53 18.84 -7.38
C LEU A 234 7.67 18.92 -6.35
N GLY A 235 8.04 17.79 -5.76
CA GLY A 235 9.04 17.75 -4.69
C GLY A 235 9.09 16.41 -3.97
N SER A 236 9.90 16.32 -2.93
CA SER A 236 10.08 15.08 -2.16
C SER A 236 10.39 15.35 -0.69
N VAL A 237 10.04 14.39 0.17
CA VAL A 237 10.39 14.39 1.60
C VAL A 237 11.36 13.27 1.90
N ASP A 238 12.42 13.63 2.63
CA ASP A 238 13.57 12.78 2.94
C ASP A 238 14.03 11.92 1.74
N PRO A 239 14.32 12.54 0.58
CA PRO A 239 14.82 11.78 -0.56
C PRO A 239 16.14 11.11 -0.19
N GLY A 240 16.25 9.82 -0.51
CA GLY A 240 17.49 9.07 -0.35
C GLY A 240 18.59 9.62 -1.27
N ASP A 241 19.84 9.30 -0.95
CA ASP A 241 20.99 9.56 -1.81
C ASP A 241 21.30 8.29 -2.63
N PRO A 242 21.12 8.29 -3.96
CA PRO A 242 21.33 7.10 -4.77
C PRO A 242 22.76 6.57 -4.69
N ALA A 243 23.77 7.45 -4.58
CA ALA A 243 25.16 7.02 -4.44
C ALA A 243 25.41 6.28 -3.13
N ALA A 244 24.79 6.73 -2.04
CA ALA A 244 24.86 6.04 -0.74
C ALA A 244 24.09 4.71 -0.74
N LEU A 245 22.96 4.65 -1.45
CA LEU A 245 22.09 3.48 -1.50
C LEU A 245 22.57 2.39 -2.46
N ALA A 246 23.35 2.76 -3.49
CA ALA A 246 23.95 1.80 -4.42
C ALA A 246 24.85 0.78 -3.69
N ASP A 247 25.63 1.25 -2.72
CA ASP A 247 26.53 0.44 -1.88
C ASP A 247 25.94 0.08 -0.50
N ALA A 248 24.64 0.35 -0.29
CA ALA A 248 23.99 0.13 1.01
C ALA A 248 24.12 -1.32 1.48
N HIS A 249 24.15 -1.49 2.80
CA HIS A 249 24.18 -2.80 3.43
C HIS A 249 22.87 -3.58 3.11
N PRO A 250 22.83 -4.91 3.32
CA PRO A 250 21.60 -5.68 3.04
C PRO A 250 20.38 -5.42 3.95
N ARG A 251 20.38 -4.40 4.81
CA ARG A 251 19.34 -4.20 5.84
C ARG A 251 18.55 -2.91 5.70
N GLU A 252 19.05 -2.03 4.89
CA GLU A 252 18.36 -0.93 4.25
C GLU A 252 17.14 -1.56 3.56
N GLY A 253 15.99 -0.91 3.70
CA GLY A 253 14.67 -1.51 3.46
C GLY A 253 14.01 -2.17 4.67
N VAL A 254 14.72 -2.45 5.78
CA VAL A 254 14.08 -3.01 6.99
C VAL A 254 14.41 -2.27 8.29
N ILE A 255 15.41 -1.38 8.30
CA ILE A 255 15.74 -0.54 9.46
C ILE A 255 15.60 0.95 9.11
N PRO A 256 15.42 1.84 10.12
CA PRO A 256 15.44 3.28 9.89
C PRO A 256 16.77 3.77 9.27
N PRO A 257 16.77 4.90 8.54
CA PRO A 257 15.65 5.82 8.33
C PRO A 257 14.73 5.46 7.15
N GLY A 258 15.02 4.42 6.37
CA GLY A 258 14.33 4.11 5.11
C GLY A 258 12.92 3.53 5.25
N ASN A 259 12.52 2.76 4.26
CA ASN A 259 11.21 2.10 4.16
C ASN A 259 10.01 3.06 4.39
N HIS A 260 9.95 4.16 3.63
CA HIS A 260 8.71 4.91 3.42
C HIS A 260 7.67 3.98 2.79
N HIS A 261 6.64 3.65 3.56
CA HIS A 261 5.73 2.57 3.23
C HIS A 261 4.36 3.08 2.80
N TYR A 262 3.87 4.12 3.46
CA TYR A 262 2.59 4.72 3.14
C TYR A 262 2.69 6.23 3.27
N SER A 263 2.13 6.96 2.31
CA SER A 263 2.10 8.42 2.36
C SER A 263 0.76 8.94 1.88
N LEU A 264 0.18 9.88 2.64
CA LEU A 264 -1.06 10.56 2.24
C LEU A 264 -1.04 12.04 2.62
N LEU A 265 -1.68 12.84 1.76
CA LEU A 265 -1.94 14.25 2.02
C LEU A 265 -3.17 14.44 2.91
N ALA A 266 -3.18 15.40 3.81
CA ALA A 266 -4.42 15.83 4.45
C ALA A 266 -5.35 16.50 3.43
N PRO A 267 -6.67 16.59 3.70
CA PRO A 267 -7.56 17.45 2.91
C PRO A 267 -7.00 18.88 2.82
N GLY A 268 -6.91 19.43 1.61
CA GLY A 268 -6.30 20.74 1.35
C GLY A 268 -4.83 20.68 0.90
N GLY A 269 -4.18 19.52 0.97
CA GLY A 269 -2.91 19.25 0.31
C GLY A 269 -1.66 19.89 0.94
N ASP A 270 -1.78 20.53 2.10
CA ASP A 270 -0.69 21.26 2.76
C ASP A 270 0.08 20.43 3.81
N LEU A 271 -0.47 19.31 4.26
CA LEU A 271 0.15 18.40 5.23
C LEU A 271 0.30 17.01 4.61
N LEU A 272 1.52 16.47 4.60
CA LEU A 272 1.81 15.10 4.23
C LEU A 272 2.12 14.28 5.48
N ALA A 273 1.48 13.13 5.63
CA ALA A 273 1.88 12.12 6.60
C ALA A 273 2.58 10.96 5.90
N VAL A 274 3.70 10.51 6.47
CA VAL A 274 4.52 9.41 5.96
C VAL A 274 4.68 8.37 7.06
N GLY A 275 4.09 7.19 6.86
CA GLY A 275 4.34 6.00 7.65
C GLY A 275 5.54 5.24 7.11
N ARG A 276 6.42 4.79 8.01
CA ARG A 276 7.59 3.99 7.66
C ARG A 276 7.49 2.62 8.29
N GLU A 277 7.79 1.58 7.50
CA GLU A 277 7.67 0.20 7.94
C GLU A 277 9.05 -0.41 8.26
N THR A 278 9.59 -0.12 9.44
CA THR A 278 10.90 -0.65 9.86
C THR A 278 10.83 -1.53 11.09
N TRP A 279 11.91 -2.26 11.37
CA TRP A 279 12.05 -3.18 12.50
C TRP A 279 13.46 -3.11 13.10
N ALA A 280 13.65 -3.80 14.21
CA ALA A 280 14.96 -4.09 14.76
C ALA A 280 15.57 -5.35 14.12
N VAL A 281 16.89 -5.34 13.93
CA VAL A 281 17.66 -6.47 13.40
C VAL A 281 18.86 -6.75 14.30
N GLU A 282 19.07 -8.02 14.65
CA GLU A 282 20.28 -8.45 15.36
C GLU A 282 21.48 -8.61 14.40
N TYR A 283 22.63 -8.09 14.80
CA TYR A 283 23.88 -8.21 14.06
C TYR A 283 25.09 -8.13 14.93
N ASP A 284 26.00 -9.10 14.77
CA ASP A 284 27.30 -9.05 15.43
C ASP A 284 27.18 -8.74 16.94
N GLY A 285 26.13 -9.30 17.57
CA GLY A 285 25.79 -9.07 18.98
C GLY A 285 25.12 -7.74 19.34
N ALA A 286 24.83 -6.87 18.37
CA ALA A 286 24.11 -5.61 18.54
C ALA A 286 22.70 -5.66 17.95
N VAL A 287 21.77 -4.91 18.54
CA VAL A 287 20.44 -4.64 17.97
C VAL A 287 20.50 -3.30 17.25
N LEU A 288 20.19 -3.32 15.95
CA LEU A 288 20.15 -2.13 15.10
C LEU A 288 18.70 -1.79 14.74
N GLY A 289 18.38 -0.50 14.63
CA GLY A 289 17.08 -0.03 14.17
C GLY A 289 15.96 -0.17 15.21
N GLY A 290 14.74 -0.44 14.71
CA GLY A 290 13.51 -0.46 15.49
C GLY A 290 12.30 -0.07 14.65
N PRO A 291 11.08 -0.19 15.20
CA PRO A 291 9.88 0.30 14.55
C PRO A 291 9.99 1.81 14.29
N SER A 292 9.44 2.24 13.16
CA SER A 292 9.26 3.65 12.84
C SER A 292 7.80 4.05 12.99
N GLY A 293 7.59 5.34 13.24
CA GLY A 293 6.28 5.93 13.42
C GLY A 293 5.77 6.62 12.17
N VAL A 294 4.94 7.65 12.38
CA VAL A 294 4.43 8.51 11.31
C VAL A 294 5.07 9.88 11.42
N ASP A 295 5.73 10.32 10.37
CA ASP A 295 6.26 11.67 10.24
C ASP A 295 5.25 12.58 9.56
N LEU A 296 5.13 13.82 10.03
CA LEU A 296 4.26 14.84 9.47
C LEU A 296 5.10 15.96 8.87
N TYR A 297 4.84 16.30 7.61
CA TYR A 297 5.52 17.37 6.87
C TYR A 297 4.51 18.40 6.41
N ASP A 298 4.83 19.67 6.58
CA ASP A 298 4.18 20.74 5.84
C ASP A 298 4.76 20.76 4.42
N VAL A 299 3.87 20.60 3.45
CA VAL A 299 4.14 20.55 2.02
C VAL A 299 3.31 21.61 1.27
N SER A 300 2.90 22.68 1.95
CA SER A 300 2.24 23.85 1.32
C SER A 300 3.11 24.46 0.21
N ASP A 301 4.43 24.37 0.35
CA ASP A 301 5.39 24.43 -0.74
C ASP A 301 6.05 23.05 -0.89
N PRO A 302 5.62 22.21 -1.86
CA PRO A 302 6.16 20.87 -2.01
C PRO A 302 7.63 20.88 -2.43
N THR A 303 8.17 22.00 -2.95
CA THR A 303 9.59 22.12 -3.33
C THR A 303 10.51 22.30 -2.13
N ALA A 304 9.97 22.70 -0.98
CA ALA A 304 10.71 22.89 0.26
C ALA A 304 9.93 22.37 1.49
N PRO A 305 9.67 21.05 1.59
CA PRO A 305 8.90 20.50 2.69
C PRO A 305 9.55 20.73 4.06
N VAL A 306 8.73 20.97 5.08
CA VAL A 306 9.20 21.19 6.45
C VAL A 306 8.60 20.14 7.37
N ARG A 307 9.45 19.28 7.93
CA ARG A 307 9.03 18.32 8.97
C ARG A 307 8.49 19.04 10.19
N ARG A 308 7.25 18.72 10.59
CA ARG A 308 6.54 19.35 11.71
C ARG A 308 6.57 18.52 12.97
N ALA A 309 6.34 17.21 12.87
CA ALA A 309 6.21 16.33 14.02
C ALA A 309 6.43 14.85 13.66
N THR A 310 6.50 14.02 14.70
CA THR A 310 6.48 12.55 14.59
C THR A 310 5.52 11.99 15.62
N VAL A 311 4.65 11.10 15.18
CA VAL A 311 3.93 10.19 16.07
C VAL A 311 4.80 8.96 16.24
N ALA A 312 5.37 8.78 17.43
CA ALA A 312 6.24 7.64 17.73
C ALA A 312 5.46 6.31 17.63
N PRO A 313 6.11 5.23 17.19
CA PRO A 313 5.48 3.91 17.23
C PRO A 313 5.25 3.47 18.68
N PRO A 314 4.23 2.65 18.95
CA PRO A 314 4.06 2.04 20.26
C PRO A 314 5.29 1.24 20.69
N ALA A 315 5.63 1.26 21.98
CA ALA A 315 6.72 0.45 22.49
C ALA A 315 6.38 -1.04 22.43
N THR A 316 7.37 -1.87 22.09
CA THR A 316 7.26 -3.33 22.07
C THR A 316 8.47 -3.97 22.72
N SER A 317 8.26 -5.11 23.40
CA SER A 317 9.34 -5.93 23.96
C SER A 317 10.10 -6.73 22.90
N ASP A 318 9.51 -6.91 21.72
CA ASP A 318 10.14 -7.58 20.58
C ASP A 318 9.90 -6.74 19.31
N PRO A 319 10.81 -5.80 19.01
CA PRO A 319 10.73 -4.90 17.85
C PRO A 319 11.20 -5.54 16.54
N THR A 320 11.50 -6.84 16.51
CA THR A 320 11.98 -7.51 15.30
C THR A 320 10.85 -7.83 14.33
N PHE A 321 11.19 -8.16 13.08
CA PHE A 321 10.21 -8.60 12.09
C PHE A 321 9.41 -9.85 12.52
N GLY A 322 10.01 -10.73 13.33
CA GLY A 322 9.31 -11.90 13.88
C GLY A 322 8.49 -11.61 15.15
N GLY A 323 8.60 -10.39 15.68
CA GLY A 323 8.01 -9.97 16.95
C GLY A 323 6.64 -9.32 16.81
N LEU A 324 6.34 -8.39 17.71
CA LEU A 324 5.09 -7.63 17.65
C LEU A 324 5.28 -6.37 16.81
N TRP A 325 4.55 -6.31 15.69
CA TRP A 325 4.62 -5.18 14.77
C TRP A 325 3.94 -3.96 15.38
N THR A 326 4.73 -2.91 15.58
CA THR A 326 4.32 -1.59 16.10
C THR A 326 4.69 -0.48 15.14
N THR A 327 5.06 -0.87 13.93
CA THR A 327 5.51 -0.01 12.84
C THR A 327 4.31 0.59 12.10
N ALA A 328 4.52 1.72 11.41
CA ALA A 328 3.45 2.41 10.70
C ALA A 328 3.33 1.88 9.25
N HIS A 329 2.53 0.84 9.05
CA HIS A 329 2.31 0.23 7.73
C HIS A 329 1.31 1.03 6.88
N ASN A 330 0.09 1.27 7.38
CA ASN A 330 -0.96 2.06 6.73
C ASN A 330 -1.51 3.08 7.74
N LEU A 331 -1.99 4.23 7.26
CA LEU A 331 -2.62 5.23 8.11
C LEU A 331 -3.68 6.05 7.35
N ASP A 332 -4.55 6.74 8.09
CA ASP A 332 -5.55 7.66 7.54
C ASP A 332 -5.49 9.01 8.28
N LEU A 333 -5.85 10.09 7.60
CA LEU A 333 -5.91 11.45 8.13
C LEU A 333 -7.34 11.96 7.98
N ARG A 334 -8.03 12.10 9.10
CA ARG A 334 -9.34 12.74 9.14
C ARG A 334 -9.18 14.16 9.66
N GLY A 335 -9.56 15.14 8.83
CA GLY A 335 -9.73 16.51 9.31
C GLY A 335 -10.80 16.56 10.41
N ALA A 336 -10.65 17.44 11.38
CA ALA A 336 -11.76 17.76 12.28
C ALA A 336 -12.88 18.36 11.42
N SER A 337 -14.01 17.67 11.29
CA SER A 337 -15.18 18.26 10.64
C SER A 337 -15.59 19.50 11.44
N SER A 338 -15.44 20.67 10.83
CA SER A 338 -15.94 21.94 11.34
C SER A 338 -17.45 22.03 11.10
N THR A 339 -18.21 21.02 11.53
CA THR A 339 -19.64 21.20 11.76
C THR A 339 -19.82 21.40 13.26
N PRO A 340 -20.06 22.64 13.74
CA PRO A 340 -20.59 22.79 15.07
C PRO A 340 -21.92 22.02 15.07
N ARG A 341 -22.05 20.99 15.90
CA ARG A 341 -23.36 20.45 16.28
C ARG A 341 -24.07 21.54 17.08
N GLY A 342 -24.56 22.55 16.37
CA GLY A 342 -25.56 23.48 16.83
C GLY A 342 -26.88 22.75 16.82
N THR A 343 -27.33 22.36 18.01
CA THR A 343 -28.66 22.71 18.53
C THR A 343 -28.71 22.23 19.98
N ARG A 344 -28.49 23.16 20.91
CA ARG A 344 -29.27 23.17 22.14
C ARG A 344 -30.70 23.54 21.75
N ALA A 345 -31.67 22.73 22.14
CA ALA A 345 -33.04 23.17 22.35
C ALA A 345 -33.72 22.23 23.36
N ALA A 346 -34.11 22.84 24.48
CA ALA A 346 -34.96 22.37 25.59
C ALA A 346 -34.58 21.07 26.30
#